data_AF-A0A3E1NMN5-F1
#
_entry.id   AF-A0A3E1NMN5-F1
#
_cell.length_a   1.000
_cell.length_b   1.000
_cell.length_c   1.000
_cell.angle_alpha   90.00
_cell.angle_beta   90.00
_cell.angle_gamma   90.00
#
_symmetry.space_group_name_H-M   'P 1'
#
loop_
_entity.id
_entity.type
_entity.pdbx_description
1 polymer ?
#
loop_
_entity_poly.entity_id
_entity_poly.type
_entity_poly.pdbx_seq_one_letter_code
_entity_poly.pdbx_strand_id
1 'polypeptide(L)'
;MVEINSVKEVIKNYIVKQLISMGESSTAIRLLTPLAKRAIMNNIDSFDKFLKPIADKDGMIDIEGIFDEEMEIINNIDNFDFDIPFIGGGNISKGIISLEVPYVNKIVALNQTDLEVLKESLISLKTK
;
A
#
# COMPACT_ATOMS: atom_id res chain seq x y z
N MET A 1 -18.55 3.74 -0.28
CA MET A 1 -17.49 3.49 -1.27
C MET A 1 -16.53 4.69 -1.29
N VAL A 2 -15.33 4.53 -1.81
CA VAL A 2 -14.28 5.57 -1.82
C VAL A 2 -13.76 5.76 -3.25
N GLU A 3 -13.58 7.01 -3.69
CA GLU A 3 -13.06 7.31 -5.03
C GLU A 3 -11.62 6.80 -5.22
N ILE A 4 -11.34 6.18 -6.36
CA ILE A 4 -10.02 5.61 -6.71
C ILE A 4 -8.85 6.59 -6.49
N ASN A 5 -9.01 7.87 -6.84
CA ASN A 5 -7.96 8.87 -6.65
C ASN A 5 -7.66 9.12 -5.17
N SER A 6 -8.70 9.10 -4.33
CA SER A 6 -8.55 9.23 -2.88
C SER A 6 -7.89 7.99 -2.27
N VAL A 7 -8.19 6.80 -2.77
CA VAL A 7 -7.51 5.55 -2.37
C VAL A 7 -6.01 5.61 -2.69
N LYS A 8 -5.64 6.05 -3.91
CA LYS A 8 -4.24 6.26 -4.32
C LYS A 8 -3.50 7.20 -3.39
N GLU A 9 -4.12 8.33 -3.04
CA GLU A 9 -3.53 9.32 -2.15
C GLU A 9 -3.27 8.74 -0.75
N VAL A 10 -4.20 7.96 -0.20
CA VAL A 10 -4.02 7.31 1.12
C VAL A 10 -2.89 6.28 1.08
N ILE A 11 -2.86 5.39 0.07
CA ILE A 11 -1.80 4.38 -0.09
C ILE A 11 -0.43 5.08 -0.19
N LYS A 12 -0.33 6.12 -1.04
CA LYS A 12 0.88 6.93 -1.19
C LYS A 12 1.34 7.49 0.15
N ASN A 13 0.45 8.15 0.88
CA ASN A 13 0.77 8.79 2.15
C ASN A 13 1.20 7.77 3.20
N TYR A 14 0.56 6.60 3.22
CA TYR A 14 0.90 5.51 4.11
C TYR A 14 2.33 4.97 3.82
N ILE A 15 2.65 4.63 2.58
CA ILE A 15 3.99 4.13 2.19
C ILE A 15 5.06 5.18 2.50
N VAL A 16 4.81 6.45 2.19
CA VAL A 16 5.75 7.55 2.49
C VAL A 16 5.97 7.70 4.00
N LYS A 17 4.92 7.58 4.82
CA LYS A 17 5.04 7.63 6.28
C LYS A 17 5.90 6.49 6.81
N GLN A 18 5.69 5.26 6.31
CA GLN A 18 6.51 4.10 6.67
C GLN A 18 7.98 4.31 6.29
N LEU A 19 8.25 4.76 5.06
CA LEU A 19 9.61 5.09 4.61
C LEU A 19 10.31 6.14 5.49
N ILE A 20 9.59 7.18 5.93
CA ILE A 20 10.14 8.20 6.82
C ILE A 20 10.50 7.60 8.17
N SER A 21 9.61 6.79 8.76
CA SER A 21 9.87 6.08 10.02
C SER A 21 11.09 5.15 9.92
N MET A 22 11.27 4.46 8.78
CA MET A 22 12.47 3.67 8.52
C MET A 22 13.74 4.55 8.44
N GLY A 23 13.63 5.76 7.90
CA GLY A 23 14.74 6.72 7.86
C GLY A 23 15.16 7.25 9.24
N GLU A 24 14.24 7.30 10.21
CA GLU A 24 14.56 7.69 11.60
C GLU A 24 15.48 6.66 12.28
N SER A 25 15.36 5.39 11.90
CA SER A 25 16.16 4.29 12.48
C SER A 25 17.45 3.99 11.72
N SER A 26 17.69 4.57 10.53
CA SER A 26 18.89 4.28 9.73
C SER A 26 19.37 5.49 8.92
N THR A 27 20.63 5.89 9.13
CA THR A 27 21.26 6.98 8.38
C THR A 27 21.32 6.71 6.87
N ALA A 28 21.59 5.46 6.47
CA ALA A 28 21.62 5.10 5.05
C ALA A 28 20.23 5.21 4.41
N ILE A 29 19.18 4.75 5.08
CA ILE A 29 17.80 4.90 4.61
C ILE A 29 17.45 6.38 4.54
N ARG A 30 17.78 7.16 5.56
CA ARG A 30 17.53 8.61 5.60
C ARG A 30 18.12 9.37 4.40
N LEU A 31 19.30 8.96 3.93
CA LEU A 31 19.94 9.55 2.74
C LEU A 31 19.16 9.22 1.45
N LEU A 32 18.54 8.05 1.38
CA LEU A 32 17.79 7.57 0.23
C LEU A 32 16.30 7.97 0.28
N THR A 33 15.77 8.30 1.46
CA THR A 33 14.36 8.69 1.68
C THR A 33 13.88 9.76 0.69
N PRO A 34 14.61 10.85 0.40
CA PRO A 34 14.14 11.86 -0.57
C PRO A 34 13.99 11.30 -1.98
N LEU A 35 14.88 10.41 -2.40
CA LEU A 35 14.83 9.76 -3.72
C LEU A 35 13.65 8.82 -3.79
N ALA A 36 13.52 7.90 -2.82
CA ALA A 36 12.42 6.95 -2.69
C ALA A 36 11.04 7.64 -2.56
N LYS A 37 10.97 8.79 -1.88
CA LYS A 37 9.74 9.60 -1.82
C LYS A 37 9.35 10.16 -3.19
N ARG A 38 10.27 10.81 -3.91
CA ARG A 38 10.01 11.35 -5.26
C ARG A 38 9.59 10.27 -6.23
N ALA A 39 10.30 9.16 -6.14
CA ALA A 39 10.04 7.92 -6.82
C ALA A 39 8.58 7.46 -6.66
N ILE A 40 8.12 7.25 -5.42
CA ILE A 40 6.73 6.85 -5.12
C ILE A 40 5.74 7.90 -5.66
N MET A 41 6.00 9.19 -5.44
CA MET A 41 5.12 10.27 -5.87
C MET A 41 4.94 10.30 -7.40
N ASN A 42 6.02 10.13 -8.16
CA ASN A 42 5.99 10.22 -9.62
C ASN A 42 5.37 8.99 -10.30
N ASN A 43 5.22 7.89 -9.57
CA ASN A 43 4.75 6.61 -10.11
C ASN A 43 3.50 6.09 -9.40
N ILE A 44 2.78 6.95 -8.68
CA ILE A 44 1.57 6.53 -7.96
C ILE A 44 0.48 6.00 -8.90
N ASP A 45 0.46 6.48 -10.16
CA ASP A 45 -0.47 6.00 -11.18
C ASP A 45 -0.19 4.54 -11.61
N SER A 46 0.96 3.96 -11.27
CA SER A 46 1.20 2.52 -11.43
C SER A 46 0.20 1.67 -10.65
N PHE A 47 -0.39 2.21 -9.57
CA PHE A 47 -1.45 1.54 -8.80
C PHE A 47 -2.79 1.47 -9.56
N ASP A 48 -3.00 2.27 -10.61
CA ASP A 48 -4.22 2.20 -11.42
C ASP A 48 -4.47 0.81 -11.97
N LYS A 49 -3.41 0.04 -12.29
CA LYS A 49 -3.52 -1.33 -12.80
C LYS A 49 -4.15 -2.29 -11.80
N PHE A 50 -4.02 -2.01 -10.51
CA PHE A 50 -4.57 -2.81 -9.42
C PHE A 50 -5.92 -2.25 -8.93
N LEU A 51 -6.08 -0.93 -8.93
CA LEU A 51 -7.26 -0.27 -8.38
C LEU A 51 -8.42 -0.14 -9.38
N LYS A 52 -8.15 0.06 -10.69
CA LYS A 52 -9.22 0.18 -11.70
C LYS A 52 -10.04 -1.11 -11.86
N PRO A 53 -9.46 -2.31 -11.85
CA PRO A 53 -10.24 -3.55 -11.98
C PRO A 53 -11.23 -3.79 -10.84
N ILE A 54 -10.98 -3.21 -9.66
CA ILE A 54 -11.82 -3.36 -8.45
C ILE A 54 -12.73 -2.14 -8.21
N ALA A 55 -12.65 -1.12 -9.06
CA ALA A 55 -13.54 0.04 -9.02
C ALA A 55 -14.80 -0.22 -9.84
N ASP A 56 -15.92 0.34 -9.40
CA ASP A 56 -17.16 0.33 -10.17
C ASP A 56 -17.11 1.29 -11.36
N LYS A 57 -18.22 1.35 -12.11
CA LYS A 57 -18.37 2.22 -13.29
C LYS A 57 -18.17 3.72 -13.00
N ASP A 58 -18.35 4.14 -11.76
CA ASP A 58 -18.26 5.53 -11.32
C ASP A 58 -16.88 5.83 -10.69
N GLY A 59 -15.96 4.86 -10.71
CA GLY A 59 -14.60 5.00 -10.16
C GLY A 59 -14.54 4.83 -8.65
N MET A 60 -15.55 4.20 -8.06
CA MET A 60 -15.69 4.01 -6.62
C MET A 60 -15.31 2.59 -6.23
N ILE A 61 -14.58 2.45 -5.11
CA ILE A 61 -14.13 1.17 -4.58
C ILE A 61 -14.88 0.89 -3.27
N ASP A 62 -15.41 -0.33 -3.14
CA ASP A 62 -15.98 -0.79 -1.87
C ASP A 62 -14.90 -1.32 -0.92
N ILE A 63 -14.24 -0.39 -0.23
CA ILE A 63 -13.16 -0.71 0.72
C ILE A 63 -13.61 -1.64 1.85
N GLU A 64 -14.83 -1.47 2.36
CA GLU A 64 -15.28 -2.28 3.50
C GLU A 64 -15.50 -3.73 3.07
N GLY A 65 -16.26 -3.93 1.99
CA GLY A 65 -16.48 -5.27 1.43
C GLY A 65 -15.17 -5.98 1.09
N ILE A 66 -14.25 -5.30 0.39
CA ILE A 66 -12.96 -5.89 0.02
C ILE A 66 -12.13 -6.26 1.24
N PHE A 67 -11.98 -5.37 2.23
CA PHE A 67 -11.17 -5.71 3.41
C PHE A 67 -11.80 -6.83 4.24
N ASP A 68 -13.13 -6.91 4.33
CA ASP A 68 -13.81 -7.96 5.09
C ASP A 68 -13.65 -9.33 4.40
N GLU A 69 -13.70 -9.37 3.07
CA GLU A 69 -13.48 -10.59 2.27
C GLU A 69 -12.00 -11.03 2.27
N GLU A 70 -11.08 -10.08 2.07
CA GLU A 70 -9.67 -10.39 1.81
C GLU A 70 -8.86 -10.65 3.09
N MET A 71 -9.27 -10.14 4.26
CA MET A 71 -8.51 -10.35 5.51
C MET A 71 -8.41 -11.84 5.89
N GLU A 72 -9.50 -12.60 5.70
CA GLU A 72 -9.48 -14.04 5.94
C GLU A 72 -8.57 -14.76 4.95
N ILE A 73 -8.57 -14.33 3.68
CA ILE A 73 -7.73 -14.89 2.62
C ILE A 73 -6.25 -14.61 2.89
N ILE A 74 -5.88 -13.36 3.18
CA ILE A 74 -4.51 -12.92 3.46
C ILE A 74 -3.88 -13.72 4.61
N ASN A 75 -4.67 -14.05 5.64
CA ASN A 75 -4.22 -14.83 6.79
C ASN A 75 -3.92 -16.30 6.45
N ASN A 76 -4.56 -16.85 5.41
CA ASN A 76 -4.46 -18.26 5.04
C ASN A 76 -3.61 -18.51 3.78
N ILE A 77 -3.21 -17.48 3.03
CA ILE A 77 -2.29 -17.62 1.91
C ILE A 77 -0.91 -18.03 2.42
N ASP A 78 -0.40 -19.16 1.92
CA ASP A 78 0.97 -19.62 2.23
C ASP A 78 2.03 -18.72 1.59
N ASN A 79 1.89 -18.43 0.29
CA ASN A 79 2.80 -17.56 -0.46
C ASN A 79 2.15 -17.09 -1.77
N PHE A 80 2.07 -15.78 -1.97
CA PHE A 80 1.64 -15.17 -3.23
C PHE A 80 2.56 -14.01 -3.59
N ASP A 81 3.36 -14.20 -4.64
CA ASP A 81 4.28 -13.18 -5.14
C ASP A 81 3.60 -12.34 -6.24
N PHE A 82 3.81 -11.03 -6.17
CA PHE A 82 3.34 -10.07 -7.17
C PHE A 82 4.43 -9.04 -7.44
N ASP A 83 4.34 -8.34 -8.57
CA ASP A 83 5.28 -7.28 -8.94
C ASP A 83 4.49 -5.99 -9.17
N ILE A 84 4.86 -4.94 -8.45
CA ILE A 84 4.31 -3.61 -8.68
C ILE A 84 5.33 -2.85 -9.53
N PRO A 85 4.95 -2.42 -10.75
CA PRO A 85 5.83 -1.61 -11.58
C PRO A 85 6.41 -0.47 -10.76
N PHE A 86 7.73 -0.27 -10.88
CA PHE A 86 8.52 0.75 -10.19
C PHE A 86 8.86 0.48 -8.71
N ILE A 87 7.98 -0.15 -7.93
CA ILE A 87 8.26 -0.51 -6.53
C ILE A 87 9.13 -1.77 -6.46
N GLY A 88 8.84 -2.74 -7.33
CA GLY A 88 9.48 -4.06 -7.33
C GLY A 88 8.55 -5.12 -6.76
N GLY A 89 9.16 -6.15 -6.16
CA GLY A 89 8.46 -7.31 -5.65
C GLY A 89 7.56 -7.00 -4.46
N GLY A 90 6.44 -7.70 -4.41
CA GLY A 90 5.60 -7.81 -3.24
C GLY A 90 5.23 -9.26 -2.98
N ASN A 91 4.91 -9.56 -1.73
CA ASN A 91 4.55 -10.91 -1.29
C ASN A 91 3.40 -10.85 -0.29
N ILE A 92 2.46 -11.78 -0.39
CA ILE A 92 1.47 -12.06 0.65
C ILE A 92 1.78 -13.44 1.22
N SER A 93 2.04 -13.52 2.52
CA SER A 93 2.20 -14.79 3.21
C SER A 93 1.78 -14.68 4.67
N LYS A 94 0.93 -15.62 5.11
CA LYS A 94 0.57 -15.84 6.52
C LYS A 94 0.15 -14.56 7.27
N GLY A 95 -0.73 -13.77 6.66
CA GLY A 95 -1.23 -12.54 7.27
C GLY A 95 -0.34 -11.30 7.09
N ILE A 96 0.75 -11.40 6.31
CA ILE A 96 1.68 -10.31 6.07
C ILE A 96 1.71 -9.94 4.59
N ILE A 97 1.53 -8.65 4.30
CA ILE A 97 1.79 -8.08 2.97
C ILE A 97 3.14 -7.38 2.99
N SER A 98 4.11 -7.93 2.27
CA SER A 98 5.45 -7.38 2.10
C SER A 98 5.56 -6.63 0.78
N LEU A 99 6.16 -5.45 0.81
CA LEU A 99 6.41 -4.61 -0.36
C LEU A 99 7.87 -4.15 -0.33
N GLU A 100 8.59 -4.36 -1.43
CA GLU A 100 9.90 -3.72 -1.62
C GLU A 100 9.76 -2.20 -1.61
N VAL A 101 10.84 -1.51 -1.24
CA VAL A 101 10.89 -0.05 -1.30
C VAL A 101 11.86 0.34 -2.41
N PRO A 102 11.44 1.17 -3.38
CA PRO A 102 12.33 1.55 -4.46
C PRO A 102 13.55 2.29 -3.90
N TYR A 103 14.73 2.01 -4.46
CA TYR A 103 16.03 2.58 -4.06
C TYR A 103 16.53 2.21 -2.66
N VAL A 104 15.68 1.65 -1.81
CA VAL A 104 16.03 1.24 -0.45
C VAL A 104 15.98 -0.27 -0.41
N ASN A 105 17.11 -0.96 -0.20
CA ASN A 105 17.16 -2.42 -0.13
C ASN A 105 16.49 -2.93 1.17
N LYS A 106 15.18 -2.71 1.29
CA LYS A 106 14.33 -2.95 2.45
C LYS A 106 12.93 -3.28 1.97
N ILE A 107 12.22 -3.96 2.85
CA ILE A 107 10.83 -4.39 2.68
C ILE A 107 10.01 -3.69 3.76
N VAL A 108 8.85 -3.16 3.37
CA VAL A 108 7.78 -2.78 4.28
C VAL A 108 6.87 -4.00 4.43
N ALA A 109 6.75 -4.51 5.64
CA ALA A 109 5.87 -5.64 5.95
C ALA A 109 4.67 -5.12 6.76
N LEU A 110 3.48 -5.24 6.18
CA LEU A 110 2.21 -4.85 6.78
C LEU A 110 1.59 -6.08 7.42
N ASN A 111 1.40 -6.03 8.73
CA ASN A 111 0.65 -7.06 9.45
C ASN A 111 -0.85 -6.69 9.50
N GLN A 112 -1.66 -7.53 10.16
CA GLN A 112 -3.08 -7.29 10.31
C GLN A 112 -3.42 -5.91 10.92
N THR A 113 -2.71 -5.48 11.96
CA THR A 113 -2.94 -4.16 12.58
C THR A 113 -2.64 -3.02 11.61
N ASP A 114 -1.57 -3.13 10.81
CA ASP A 114 -1.25 -2.15 9.78
C ASP A 114 -2.34 -2.06 8.71
N LEU A 115 -2.89 -3.21 8.31
CA LEU A 115 -3.98 -3.30 7.35
C LEU A 115 -5.30 -2.74 7.91
N GLU A 116 -5.59 -2.96 9.20
CA GLU A 116 -6.74 -2.35 9.89
C GLU A 116 -6.61 -0.82 9.93
N VAL A 117 -5.43 -0.29 10.26
CA VAL A 117 -5.17 1.16 10.23
C VAL A 117 -5.33 1.74 8.82
N LEU A 118 -4.89 1.01 7.79
CA LEU A 118 -5.09 1.41 6.40
C LEU A 118 -6.58 1.41 6.02
N LYS A 119 -7.32 0.37 6.43
CA LYS A 119 -8.78 0.28 6.25
C LYS A 119 -9.49 1.49 6.87
N GLU A 120 -9.21 1.79 8.14
CA GLU A 120 -9.79 2.93 8.85
C GLU A 120 -9.47 4.26 8.15
N SER A 121 -8.23 4.43 7.71
CA SER A 121 -7.78 5.62 6.98
C SER A 121 -8.59 5.81 5.70
N LEU A 122 -8.89 4.74 4.97
CA LEU A 122 -9.69 4.76 3.75
C LEU A 122 -11.17 5.00 4.04
N ILE A 123 -11.74 4.35 5.06
CA ILE A 123 -13.15 4.53 5.45
C ILE A 123 -13.43 5.96 5.90
N SER A 124 -12.46 6.60 6.57
CA SER A 124 -12.57 8.01 7.01
C SER A 124 -12.79 9.00 5.86
N LEU A 125 -12.52 8.60 4.61
CA LEU A 125 -12.80 9.42 3.42
C LEU A 125 -14.28 9.41 3.04
N LYS A 126 -15.06 8.41 3.48
CA LYS A 126 -16.52 8.35 3.21
C LYS A 126 -17.30 9.46 3.92
N THR A 127 -16.73 10.02 4.99
CA THR A 127 -17.39 10.99 5.88
C THR A 127 -16.98 12.44 5.61
N LYS A 128 -16.20 12.70 4.56
CA LYS A 128 -15.88 14.03 4.05
C LYS A 128 -16.70 14.35 2.80
#